data_AF-A0A6P4B363-F1
#
_entry.id   AF-A0A6P4B363-F1
#
_cell.length_a   1.000
_cell.length_b   1.000
_cell.length_c   1.000
_cell.angle_alpha   90.00
_cell.angle_beta   90.00
_cell.angle_gamma   90.00
#
_symmetry.space_group_name_H-M   'P 1'
#
loop_
_entity.id
_entity.type
_entity.pdbx_description
1 polymer ?
#
loop_
_entity_poly.entity_id
_entity_poly.type
_entity_poly.pdbx_seq_one_letter_code
_entity_poly.pdbx_strand_id
1 'polypeptide(L)'
;MMMPPGLVSNLQEALQNRKGSQEQGSKDNEDPPEPASSTDENPEPEFDPSKPILLVTNSDGVESPGLTHLVEALVRQGLYNVHICVPQSDKSVSGHSVTFKETVEACSAKVSGASAFEISGTPVDCVSLALSGALFSWSKPMLVISGINRGSSCGHHMFYSGVVAGAREALLSGVPALSISLNWKKDESQETDFKDAAEVCLPLINAAIRDVEKGTFPKSCFLNIEIPTSPSKNKGFKLTKQSMWRSTPSWLAVSASRYPTGHFMANQQGGLGLQFAQLGRDASAAGAARRLATQKKNLEVIESVGASGKSDSNRVKKYFRLEFQEKQQEDIDEDTDYGALESGYVSCNIELLYS
;
A
#
# COMPACT_ATOMS: atom_id res chain seq x y z
N MET A 1 8.35 26.70 -2.71
CA MET A 1 7.23 27.16 -3.57
C MET A 1 6.02 27.29 -2.66
N MET A 2 5.33 28.44 -2.62
CA MET A 2 4.17 28.62 -1.73
C MET A 2 2.98 27.79 -2.22
N MET A 3 2.36 27.05 -1.32
CA MET A 3 1.22 26.17 -1.60
C MET A 3 -0.06 26.96 -1.88
N PRO A 4 -1.02 26.39 -2.63
CA PRO A 4 -2.30 27.06 -2.92
C PRO A 4 -3.02 27.43 -1.61
N PRO A 5 -3.36 28.72 -1.37
CA PRO A 5 -3.94 29.18 -0.10
C PRO A 5 -5.25 28.48 0.29
N GLY A 6 -6.05 28.06 -0.70
CA GLY A 6 -7.33 27.38 -0.48
C GLY A 6 -7.18 26.00 0.18
N LEU A 7 -6.19 25.21 -0.24
CA LEU A 7 -5.95 23.88 0.33
C LEU A 7 -5.48 23.98 1.79
N VAL A 8 -4.59 24.93 2.08
CA VAL A 8 -4.10 25.17 3.44
C VAL A 8 -5.26 25.54 4.38
N SER A 9 -6.15 26.43 3.95
CA SER A 9 -7.31 26.86 4.73
C SER A 9 -8.29 25.72 5.01
N ASN A 10 -8.57 24.87 4.01
CA ASN A 10 -9.55 23.79 4.15
C ASN A 10 -9.00 22.60 4.96
N LEU A 11 -7.71 22.31 4.83
CA LEU A 11 -7.00 21.37 5.70
C LEU A 11 -6.98 21.87 7.15
N GLN A 12 -6.73 23.17 7.35
CA GLN A 12 -6.78 23.81 8.67
C GLN A 12 -8.19 23.79 9.29
N GLU A 13 -9.24 23.95 8.49
CA GLU A 13 -10.63 23.83 8.96
C GLU A 13 -10.99 22.39 9.36
N ALA A 14 -10.60 21.39 8.54
CA ALA A 14 -10.76 19.98 8.90
C ALA A 14 -10.00 19.62 10.18
N LEU A 15 -8.81 20.21 10.37
CA LEU A 15 -8.01 20.11 11.59
C LEU A 15 -8.70 20.72 12.82
N GLN A 16 -9.42 21.84 12.66
CA GLN A 16 -10.11 22.53 13.75
C GLN A 16 -11.38 21.80 14.19
N ASN A 17 -12.15 21.24 13.24
CA ASN A 17 -13.38 20.52 13.54
C ASN A 17 -13.15 19.26 14.40
N ARG A 18 -11.99 18.61 14.28
CA ARG A 18 -11.62 17.46 15.14
C ARG A 18 -11.38 17.84 16.60
N LYS A 19 -10.89 19.06 16.89
CA LYS A 19 -10.73 19.54 18.27
C LYS A 19 -12.09 19.71 18.96
N GLY A 20 -13.10 20.19 18.23
CA GLY A 20 -14.46 20.34 18.77
C GLY A 20 -15.15 19.01 19.08
N SER A 21 -14.89 17.95 18.29
CA SER A 21 -15.49 16.63 18.52
C SER A 21 -14.89 15.88 19.73
N GLN A 22 -13.70 16.26 20.20
CA GLN A 22 -13.08 15.65 21.39
C GLN A 22 -13.56 16.27 22.72
N GLU A 23 -14.25 17.42 22.69
CA GLU A 23 -14.72 18.12 23.90
C GLU A 23 -16.18 17.81 24.27
N GLN A 24 -16.91 17.02 23.47
CA GLN A 24 -18.29 16.61 23.75
C GLN A 24 -18.39 15.08 23.85
N GLY A 25 -17.97 14.54 25.00
CA GLY A 25 -18.14 13.14 25.32
C GLY A 25 -18.33 12.92 26.82
N SER A 26 -19.54 13.09 27.33
CA SER A 26 -19.98 12.48 28.60
C SER A 26 -21.50 12.59 28.77
N LYS A 27 -22.13 11.46 29.15
CA LYS A 27 -23.53 11.22 29.57
C LYS A 27 -24.48 10.84 28.42
N ASP A 28 -25.26 9.75 28.44
CA ASP A 28 -25.81 8.92 29.54
C ASP A 28 -25.89 7.41 29.18
N ASN A 29 -25.94 6.58 30.22
CA ASN A 29 -26.20 5.13 30.21
C ASN A 29 -27.71 4.86 30.21
N GLU A 30 -28.22 4.00 29.34
CA GLU A 30 -29.46 3.22 29.57
C GLU A 30 -29.34 1.80 28.98
N ASP A 31 -29.93 0.83 29.67
CA ASP A 31 -29.86 -0.63 29.47
C ASP A 31 -30.45 -1.13 28.13
N PRO A 32 -30.02 -2.30 27.61
CA PRO A 32 -30.51 -2.85 26.36
C PRO A 32 -31.81 -3.68 26.51
N PRO A 33 -32.76 -3.62 25.57
CA PRO A 33 -33.83 -4.62 25.48
C PRO A 33 -33.43 -5.82 24.61
N GLU A 34 -34.04 -6.96 24.91
CA GLU A 34 -33.86 -8.29 24.31
C GLU A 34 -34.13 -8.37 22.79
N PRO A 35 -33.56 -9.37 22.08
CA PRO A 35 -33.51 -9.38 20.62
C PRO A 35 -34.84 -9.84 20.00
N ALA A 36 -35.43 -8.98 19.18
CA ALA A 36 -36.46 -9.38 18.23
C ALA A 36 -35.81 -9.90 16.94
N SER A 37 -36.25 -11.07 16.50
CA SER A 37 -35.91 -11.67 15.21
C SER A 37 -36.27 -10.72 14.06
N SER A 38 -35.28 -10.33 13.26
CA SER A 38 -35.53 -9.75 11.95
C SER A 38 -34.54 -10.34 10.94
N THR A 39 -35.10 -10.75 9.82
CA THR A 39 -34.44 -11.26 8.64
C THR A 39 -33.45 -10.21 8.11
N ASP A 40 -32.16 -10.57 8.12
CA ASP A 40 -31.08 -9.82 7.48
C ASP A 40 -31.25 -9.87 5.95
N GLU A 41 -31.94 -8.88 5.40
CA GLU A 41 -31.75 -8.47 4.01
C GLU A 41 -31.17 -7.05 4.05
N ASN A 42 -29.84 -6.95 4.18
CA ASN A 42 -29.17 -5.69 3.87
C ASN A 42 -29.33 -5.43 2.36
N PRO A 43 -29.98 -4.33 1.93
CA PRO A 43 -30.12 -4.03 0.52
C PRO A 43 -28.72 -3.78 -0.06
N GLU A 44 -28.40 -4.47 -1.17
CA GLU A 44 -27.15 -4.26 -1.89
C GLU A 44 -27.01 -2.77 -2.25
N PRO A 45 -25.79 -2.19 -2.20
CA PRO A 45 -25.59 -0.82 -2.65
C PRO A 45 -25.84 -0.74 -4.17
N GLU A 46 -27.07 -0.39 -4.53
CA GLU A 46 -27.47 -0.16 -5.92
C GLU A 46 -26.83 1.12 -6.46
N PHE A 47 -26.41 1.07 -7.73
CA PHE A 47 -25.89 2.22 -8.45
C PHE A 47 -26.95 3.33 -8.53
N ASP A 48 -26.64 4.49 -7.99
CA ASP A 48 -27.53 5.66 -8.00
C ASP A 48 -26.98 6.71 -8.97
N PRO A 49 -27.59 6.92 -10.14
CA PRO A 49 -27.07 7.85 -11.15
C PRO A 49 -27.01 9.32 -10.68
N SER A 50 -27.63 9.66 -9.55
CA SER A 50 -27.55 11.01 -8.95
C SER A 50 -26.30 11.23 -8.11
N LYS A 51 -25.63 10.15 -7.65
CA LYS A 51 -24.46 10.24 -6.76
C LYS A 51 -23.16 10.38 -7.56
N PRO A 52 -22.21 11.23 -7.10
CA PRO A 52 -20.88 11.28 -7.67
C PRO A 52 -20.17 9.93 -7.62
N ILE A 53 -19.26 9.71 -8.56
CA ILE A 53 -18.48 8.48 -8.65
C ILE A 53 -17.10 8.67 -8.03
N LEU A 54 -16.70 7.73 -7.18
CA LEU A 54 -15.33 7.58 -6.70
C LEU A 54 -14.73 6.32 -7.29
N LEU A 55 -13.52 6.42 -7.84
CA LEU A 55 -12.74 5.25 -8.27
C LEU A 55 -11.65 4.97 -7.23
N VAL A 56 -11.62 3.74 -6.72
CA VAL A 56 -10.63 3.27 -5.76
C VAL A 56 -9.69 2.28 -6.43
N THR A 57 -8.40 2.41 -6.15
CA THR A 57 -7.36 1.44 -6.55
C THR A 57 -6.38 1.24 -5.40
N ASN A 58 -5.42 0.33 -5.54
CA ASN A 58 -4.31 0.15 -4.62
C ASN A 58 -3.12 -0.52 -5.34
N SER A 59 -2.09 -0.90 -4.59
CA SER A 59 -1.00 -1.75 -5.09
C SER A 59 -0.83 -3.08 -4.36
N ASP A 60 -1.51 -3.31 -3.23
CA ASP A 60 -1.44 -4.58 -2.49
C ASP A 60 -2.33 -5.69 -3.10
N GLY A 61 -3.30 -5.30 -3.93
CA GLY A 61 -4.25 -6.18 -4.60
C GLY A 61 -5.63 -6.24 -3.93
N VAL A 62 -6.55 -7.02 -4.52
CA VAL A 62 -7.96 -7.09 -4.12
C VAL A 62 -8.19 -7.56 -2.69
N GLU A 63 -7.36 -8.47 -2.19
CA GLU A 63 -7.47 -9.04 -0.84
C GLU A 63 -6.85 -8.15 0.25
N SER A 64 -6.42 -6.93 -0.09
CA SER A 64 -5.76 -6.04 0.87
C SER A 64 -6.73 -5.56 1.96
N PRO A 65 -6.37 -5.70 3.26
CA PRO A 65 -7.16 -5.14 4.35
C PRO A 65 -7.35 -3.61 4.24
N GLY A 66 -6.35 -2.92 3.69
CA GLY A 66 -6.39 -1.47 3.48
C GLY A 66 -7.40 -1.05 2.40
N LEU A 67 -7.60 -1.88 1.37
CA LEU A 67 -8.64 -1.67 0.37
C LEU A 67 -10.02 -1.91 0.98
N THR A 68 -10.21 -3.05 1.62
CA THR A 68 -11.49 -3.44 2.23
C THR A 68 -12.00 -2.37 3.19
N HIS A 69 -11.19 -1.93 4.15
CA HIS A 69 -11.61 -0.92 5.12
C HIS A 69 -11.85 0.47 4.52
N LEU A 70 -11.07 0.85 3.50
CA LEU A 70 -11.33 2.11 2.80
C LEU A 70 -12.68 2.06 2.06
N VAL A 71 -12.95 0.98 1.32
CA VAL A 71 -14.20 0.82 0.57
C VAL A 71 -15.39 0.75 1.52
N GLU A 72 -15.31 -0.02 2.60
CA GLU A 72 -16.35 -0.06 3.65
C GLU A 72 -16.66 1.33 4.20
N ALA A 73 -15.61 2.09 4.55
CA ALA A 73 -15.76 3.44 5.10
C ALA A 73 -16.44 4.40 4.11
N LEU A 74 -16.11 4.31 2.81
CA LEU A 74 -16.71 5.13 1.76
C LEU A 74 -18.15 4.72 1.45
N VAL A 75 -18.43 3.42 1.30
CA VAL A 75 -19.77 2.89 1.03
C VAL A 75 -20.72 3.22 2.19
N ARG A 76 -20.26 3.08 3.44
CA ARG A 76 -21.05 3.37 4.64
C ARG A 76 -21.52 4.82 4.72
N GLN A 77 -20.81 5.77 4.10
CA GLN A 77 -21.30 7.16 4.03
C GLN A 77 -22.57 7.29 3.17
N GLY A 78 -22.76 6.41 2.20
CA GLY A 78 -23.94 6.41 1.32
C GLY A 78 -24.01 7.58 0.34
N LEU A 79 -22.95 8.40 0.24
CA LEU A 79 -22.91 9.64 -0.55
C LEU A 79 -22.44 9.44 -1.99
N TYR A 80 -21.74 8.34 -2.29
CA TYR A 80 -21.02 8.15 -3.55
C TYR A 80 -21.24 6.76 -4.13
N ASN A 81 -21.15 6.66 -5.46
CA ASN A 81 -20.98 5.39 -6.15
C ASN A 81 -19.50 5.01 -6.12
N VAL A 82 -19.15 4.03 -5.30
CA VAL A 82 -17.77 3.54 -5.18
C VAL A 82 -17.54 2.43 -6.20
N HIS A 83 -16.55 2.61 -7.06
CA HIS A 83 -16.09 1.60 -8.01
C HIS A 83 -14.61 1.29 -7.76
N ILE A 84 -14.22 0.04 -7.95
CA ILE A 84 -12.87 -0.43 -7.66
C ILE A 84 -12.21 -0.99 -8.92
N CYS A 85 -10.95 -0.63 -9.16
CA CYS A 85 -10.11 -1.28 -10.16
C CYS A 85 -8.72 -1.48 -9.56
N VAL A 86 -8.32 -2.73 -9.30
CA VAL A 86 -7.14 -3.05 -8.49
C VAL A 86 -6.32 -4.18 -9.11
N PRO A 87 -5.03 -4.30 -8.80
CA PRO A 87 -4.24 -5.46 -9.21
C PRO A 87 -4.78 -6.77 -8.62
N GLN A 88 -4.62 -7.89 -9.34
CA GLN A 88 -4.91 -9.24 -8.82
C GLN A 88 -3.94 -9.69 -7.71
N SER A 89 -2.76 -9.09 -7.63
CA SER A 89 -1.69 -9.46 -6.68
C SER A 89 -0.85 -8.25 -6.31
N ASP A 90 0.02 -8.41 -5.30
CA ASP A 90 0.92 -7.36 -4.83
C ASP A 90 1.82 -6.80 -5.98
N LYS A 91 1.70 -5.49 -6.18
CA LYS A 91 2.46 -4.62 -7.08
C LYS A 91 2.98 -3.37 -6.34
N SER A 92 3.18 -3.45 -5.03
CA SER A 92 3.60 -2.34 -4.15
C SER A 92 4.86 -1.62 -4.65
N VAL A 93 5.81 -2.37 -5.21
CA VAL A 93 7.11 -1.86 -5.74
C VAL A 93 7.16 -1.84 -7.28
N SER A 94 6.04 -1.54 -7.94
CA SER A 94 5.98 -1.47 -9.42
C SER A 94 6.45 -0.13 -9.99
N GLY A 95 6.44 0.94 -9.19
CA GLY A 95 6.61 2.32 -9.68
C GLY A 95 5.57 2.67 -10.75
N HIS A 96 5.88 3.67 -11.60
CA HIS A 96 5.00 4.06 -12.71
C HIS A 96 5.25 3.21 -13.96
N SER A 97 5.05 1.90 -13.85
CA SER A 97 5.18 0.96 -14.97
C SER A 97 3.84 0.77 -15.70
N VAL A 98 3.89 0.62 -17.03
CA VAL A 98 2.72 0.32 -17.88
C VAL A 98 2.96 -1.00 -18.60
N THR A 99 1.94 -1.85 -18.67
CA THR A 99 1.99 -3.12 -19.41
C THR A 99 1.77 -2.87 -20.91
N PHE A 100 2.87 -2.65 -21.64
CA PHE A 100 2.82 -2.30 -23.07
C PHE A 100 2.99 -3.51 -23.99
N LYS A 101 2.10 -3.66 -24.97
CA LYS A 101 2.10 -4.76 -25.98
C LYS A 101 1.95 -6.17 -25.39
N GLU A 102 1.46 -6.26 -24.16
CA GLU A 102 1.09 -7.52 -23.52
C GLU A 102 -0.40 -7.46 -23.15
N THR A 103 -1.03 -8.63 -23.02
CA THR A 103 -2.45 -8.72 -22.67
C THR A 103 -2.60 -8.60 -21.15
N VAL A 104 -3.53 -7.74 -20.72
CA VAL A 104 -4.01 -7.72 -19.33
C VAL A 104 -5.39 -8.36 -19.25
N GLU A 105 -5.55 -9.29 -18.31
CA GLU A 105 -6.85 -9.85 -17.91
C GLU A 105 -7.55 -8.92 -16.91
N ALA A 106 -8.88 -8.80 -17.03
CA ALA A 106 -9.76 -8.09 -16.11
C ALA A 106 -10.88 -9.02 -15.64
N CYS A 107 -10.98 -9.25 -14.33
CA CYS A 107 -11.98 -10.12 -13.70
C CYS A 107 -12.95 -9.29 -12.86
N SER A 108 -14.26 -9.48 -13.02
CA SER A 108 -15.25 -8.81 -12.18
C SER A 108 -15.24 -9.39 -10.76
N ALA A 109 -15.30 -8.52 -9.75
CA ALA A 109 -15.36 -8.87 -8.34
C ALA A 109 -16.34 -7.96 -7.58
N LYS A 110 -16.55 -8.25 -6.30
CA LYS A 110 -17.24 -7.35 -5.36
C LYS A 110 -16.34 -7.16 -4.14
N VAL A 111 -16.13 -5.92 -3.71
CA VAL A 111 -15.43 -5.58 -2.47
C VAL A 111 -16.38 -4.77 -1.62
N SER A 112 -16.75 -5.31 -0.45
CA SER A 112 -17.64 -4.65 0.52
C SER A 112 -18.92 -4.07 -0.11
N GLY A 113 -19.52 -4.85 -1.02
CA GLY A 113 -20.74 -4.50 -1.76
C GLY A 113 -20.52 -3.67 -3.03
N ALA A 114 -19.38 -3.01 -3.20
CA ALA A 114 -19.07 -2.19 -4.36
C ALA A 114 -18.56 -3.02 -5.56
N SER A 115 -18.90 -2.59 -6.78
CA SER A 115 -18.44 -3.25 -8.01
C SER A 115 -16.94 -3.06 -8.22
N ALA A 116 -16.22 -4.15 -8.42
CA ALA A 116 -14.78 -4.17 -8.57
C ALA A 116 -14.33 -4.89 -9.86
N PHE A 117 -13.16 -4.50 -10.37
CA PHE A 117 -12.41 -5.28 -11.33
C PHE A 117 -10.99 -5.54 -10.82
N GLU A 118 -10.54 -6.78 -10.95
CA GLU A 118 -9.19 -7.21 -10.67
C GLU A 118 -8.40 -7.34 -11.97
N ILE A 119 -7.27 -6.66 -12.05
CA ILE A 119 -6.45 -6.58 -13.26
C ILE A 119 -5.12 -7.28 -13.03
N SER A 120 -4.72 -8.15 -13.96
CA SER A 120 -3.41 -8.84 -13.91
C SER A 120 -2.18 -7.91 -14.04
N GLY A 121 -2.43 -6.64 -14.39
CA GLY A 121 -1.43 -5.59 -14.61
C GLY A 121 -1.00 -4.84 -13.35
N THR A 122 -0.56 -3.61 -13.57
CA THR A 122 -0.03 -2.68 -12.55
C THR A 122 -1.13 -1.72 -12.07
N PRO A 123 -0.94 -0.97 -10.97
CA PRO A 123 -1.89 0.08 -10.55
C PRO A 123 -2.15 1.13 -11.64
N VAL A 124 -1.14 1.43 -12.45
CA VAL A 124 -1.25 2.34 -13.60
C VAL A 124 -2.20 1.76 -14.65
N ASP A 125 -2.03 0.47 -14.99
CA ASP A 125 -2.93 -0.22 -15.92
C ASP A 125 -4.37 -0.25 -15.38
N CYS A 126 -4.55 -0.45 -14.07
CA CYS A 126 -5.86 -0.46 -13.42
C CYS A 126 -6.58 0.89 -13.60
N VAL A 127 -5.90 1.99 -13.28
CA VAL A 127 -6.47 3.33 -13.38
C VAL A 127 -6.72 3.70 -14.83
N SER A 128 -5.73 3.50 -15.71
CA SER A 128 -5.85 3.83 -17.13
C SER A 128 -6.98 3.04 -17.80
N LEU A 129 -7.08 1.74 -17.53
CA LEU A 129 -8.14 0.89 -18.09
C LEU A 129 -9.53 1.29 -17.56
N ALA A 130 -9.65 1.62 -16.27
CA ALA A 130 -10.91 2.11 -15.70
C ALA A 130 -11.34 3.45 -16.34
N LEU A 131 -10.40 4.38 -16.51
CA LEU A 131 -10.65 5.70 -17.10
C LEU A 131 -10.85 5.67 -18.62
N SER A 132 -10.44 4.59 -19.30
CA SER A 132 -10.69 4.41 -20.73
C SER A 132 -12.17 4.24 -21.09
N GLY A 133 -13.03 3.93 -20.11
CA GLY A 133 -14.44 3.60 -20.32
C GLY A 133 -14.69 2.15 -20.78
N ALA A 134 -13.66 1.31 -20.82
CA ALA A 134 -13.79 -0.09 -21.24
C ALA A 134 -14.46 -0.99 -20.18
N LEU A 135 -14.30 -0.67 -18.88
CA LEU A 135 -14.78 -1.51 -17.78
C LEU A 135 -16.07 -1.00 -17.14
N PHE A 136 -16.30 0.32 -17.17
CA PHE A 136 -17.40 0.95 -16.48
C PHE A 136 -18.22 1.82 -17.44
N SER A 137 -19.52 1.87 -17.21
CA SER A 137 -20.47 2.63 -18.04
C SER A 137 -20.47 4.14 -17.76
N TRP A 138 -19.73 4.60 -16.74
CA TRP A 138 -19.62 6.01 -16.42
C TRP A 138 -18.49 6.69 -17.21
N SER A 139 -18.58 8.01 -17.39
CA SER A 139 -17.64 8.77 -18.23
C SER A 139 -16.36 9.20 -17.51
N LYS A 140 -16.49 9.69 -16.27
CA LYS A 140 -15.35 10.18 -15.48
C LYS A 140 -15.67 10.18 -13.97
N PRO A 141 -14.78 9.67 -13.11
CA PRO A 141 -14.96 9.75 -11.68
C PRO A 141 -14.61 11.17 -11.18
N MET A 142 -15.21 11.56 -10.06
CA MET A 142 -14.94 12.84 -9.40
C MET A 142 -13.53 12.88 -8.80
N LEU A 143 -13.11 11.75 -8.21
CA LEU A 143 -11.84 11.60 -7.52
C LEU A 143 -11.36 10.15 -7.65
N VAL A 144 -10.05 9.97 -7.84
CA VAL A 144 -9.39 8.68 -7.69
C VAL A 144 -8.70 8.59 -6.34
N ILE A 145 -8.94 7.52 -5.60
CA ILE A 145 -8.28 7.26 -4.33
C ILE A 145 -7.43 5.99 -4.48
N SER A 146 -6.12 6.15 -4.41
CA SER A 146 -5.17 5.04 -4.44
C SER A 146 -4.75 4.72 -3.00
N GLY A 147 -5.10 3.54 -2.49
CA GLY A 147 -4.77 3.11 -1.12
C GLY A 147 -5.86 2.25 -0.47
N ILE A 148 -5.78 1.97 0.83
CA ILE A 148 -4.67 2.30 1.74
C ILE A 148 -3.57 1.24 1.58
N ASN A 149 -2.36 1.66 1.20
CA ASN A 149 -1.26 0.74 0.97
C ASN A 149 -0.56 0.33 2.27
N ARG A 150 -0.10 -0.93 2.35
CA ARG A 150 0.78 -1.42 3.41
C ARG A 150 2.22 -0.92 3.20
N GLY A 151 2.68 -0.06 4.10
CA GLY A 151 4.03 0.51 4.09
C GLY A 151 4.07 1.93 3.52
N SER A 152 5.05 2.71 3.98
CA SER A 152 5.18 4.13 3.63
C SER A 152 5.66 4.35 2.20
N SER A 153 5.16 5.42 1.58
CA SER A 153 5.66 5.96 0.31
C SER A 153 6.37 7.31 0.49
N CYS A 154 6.93 7.59 1.67
CA CYS A 154 7.65 8.85 1.93
C CYS A 154 8.91 9.03 1.08
N GLY A 155 9.25 10.30 0.89
CA GLY A 155 10.50 10.74 0.32
C GLY A 155 10.77 10.19 -1.08
N HIS A 156 11.98 9.72 -1.32
CA HIS A 156 12.38 9.06 -2.57
C HIS A 156 11.87 7.62 -2.70
N HIS A 157 11.29 7.02 -1.66
CA HIS A 157 10.65 5.70 -1.81
C HIS A 157 9.44 5.76 -2.74
N MET A 158 8.80 6.93 -2.86
CA MET A 158 7.65 7.14 -3.75
C MET A 158 7.91 6.78 -5.21
N PHE A 159 9.16 6.86 -5.69
CA PHE A 159 9.48 6.51 -7.08
C PHE A 159 9.26 5.03 -7.40
N TYR A 160 9.28 4.17 -6.38
CA TYR A 160 8.97 2.74 -6.52
C TYR A 160 7.52 2.43 -6.15
N SER A 161 6.77 3.39 -5.62
CA SER A 161 5.45 3.16 -5.04
C SER A 161 4.38 3.01 -6.12
N GLY A 162 3.71 1.85 -6.11
CA GLY A 162 2.56 1.58 -6.97
C GLY A 162 1.34 2.45 -6.65
N VAL A 163 1.09 2.74 -5.37
CA VAL A 163 -0.04 3.59 -4.94
C VAL A 163 0.13 5.04 -5.41
N VAL A 164 1.37 5.55 -5.35
CA VAL A 164 1.70 6.88 -5.89
C VAL A 164 1.56 6.90 -7.41
N ALA A 165 1.98 5.83 -8.09
CA ALA A 165 1.82 5.70 -9.53
C ALA A 165 0.35 5.69 -9.98
N GLY A 166 -0.54 5.00 -9.25
CA GLY A 166 -1.98 5.02 -9.53
C GLY A 166 -2.60 6.41 -9.40
N ALA A 167 -2.29 7.15 -8.33
CA ALA A 167 -2.74 8.54 -8.17
C ALA A 167 -2.17 9.47 -9.25
N ARG A 168 -0.90 9.28 -9.64
CA ARG A 168 -0.26 10.04 -10.72
C ARG A 168 -0.91 9.76 -12.08
N GLU A 169 -1.27 8.52 -12.37
CA GLU A 169 -1.94 8.15 -13.62
C GLU A 169 -3.33 8.79 -13.74
N ALA A 170 -4.08 8.83 -12.63
CA ALA A 170 -5.36 9.54 -12.58
C ALA A 170 -5.19 11.03 -12.90
N LEU A 171 -4.16 11.65 -12.31
CA LEU A 171 -3.85 13.06 -12.55
C LEU A 171 -3.40 13.32 -14.01
N LEU A 172 -2.60 12.43 -14.61
CA LEU A 172 -2.24 12.48 -16.03
C LEU A 172 -3.48 12.41 -16.93
N SER A 173 -4.49 11.65 -16.51
CA SER A 173 -5.81 11.56 -17.16
C SER A 173 -6.75 12.73 -16.82
N GLY A 174 -6.25 13.75 -16.11
CA GLY A 174 -6.99 14.95 -15.75
C GLY A 174 -8.04 14.73 -14.67
N VAL A 175 -7.91 13.69 -13.85
CA VAL A 175 -8.78 13.41 -12.70
C VAL A 175 -8.05 13.77 -11.41
N PRO A 176 -8.68 14.52 -10.49
CA PRO A 176 -8.14 14.73 -9.14
C PRO A 176 -7.85 13.41 -8.44
N ALA A 177 -6.77 13.35 -7.64
CA ALA A 177 -6.36 12.10 -7.01
C ALA A 177 -5.76 12.28 -5.62
N LEU A 178 -5.85 11.22 -4.82
CA LEU A 178 -5.18 11.03 -3.54
C LEU A 178 -4.41 9.71 -3.56
N SER A 179 -3.21 9.67 -2.99
CA SER A 179 -2.54 8.43 -2.58
C SER A 179 -2.50 8.33 -1.07
N ILE A 180 -2.76 7.15 -0.52
CA ILE A 180 -2.85 6.91 0.91
C ILE A 180 -2.03 5.68 1.28
N SER A 181 -1.08 5.87 2.19
CA SER A 181 -0.19 4.82 2.70
C SER A 181 -0.23 4.79 4.23
N LEU A 182 -0.25 3.59 4.82
CA LEU A 182 -0.04 3.39 6.25
C LEU A 182 1.41 2.98 6.48
N ASN A 183 2.11 3.63 7.41
CA ASN A 183 3.46 3.25 7.86
C ASN A 183 3.43 1.96 8.71
N TRP A 184 2.93 0.90 8.10
CA TRP A 184 2.69 -0.39 8.71
C TRP A 184 4.03 -1.09 8.94
N LYS A 185 4.32 -1.42 10.19
CA LYS A 185 5.56 -2.09 10.60
C LYS A 185 5.21 -3.48 11.14
N LYS A 186 5.89 -4.51 10.63
CA LYS A 186 5.56 -5.92 10.93
C LYS A 186 5.50 -6.25 12.42
N ASP A 187 6.39 -5.64 13.21
CA ASP A 187 6.52 -5.94 14.63
C ASP A 187 5.74 -4.96 15.54
N GLU A 188 5.08 -3.95 14.97
CA GLU A 188 4.38 -2.89 15.73
C GLU A 188 2.90 -2.74 15.34
N SER A 189 2.55 -3.01 14.08
CA SER A 189 1.21 -2.78 13.53
C SER A 189 0.35 -4.03 13.51
N GLN A 190 -0.97 -3.82 13.51
CA GLN A 190 -2.00 -4.84 13.40
C GLN A 190 -2.84 -4.60 12.13
N GLU A 191 -3.52 -5.63 11.62
CA GLU A 191 -4.40 -5.45 10.46
C GLU A 191 -5.58 -4.52 10.78
N THR A 192 -6.03 -4.48 12.03
CA THR A 192 -7.06 -3.54 12.50
C THR A 192 -6.65 -2.08 12.36
N ASP A 193 -5.36 -1.77 12.27
CA ASP A 193 -4.89 -0.39 12.10
C ASP A 193 -5.32 0.19 10.75
N PHE A 194 -5.59 -0.65 9.73
CA PHE A 194 -6.15 -0.19 8.45
C PHE A 194 -7.55 0.39 8.59
N LYS A 195 -8.35 -0.11 9.54
CA LYS A 195 -9.66 0.47 9.87
C LYS A 195 -9.48 1.89 10.43
N ASP A 196 -8.60 2.05 11.42
CA ASP A 196 -8.32 3.36 12.00
C ASP A 196 -7.73 4.32 10.95
N ALA A 197 -6.87 3.82 10.06
CA ALA A 197 -6.31 4.57 8.95
C ALA A 197 -7.39 5.09 7.98
N ALA A 198 -8.39 4.27 7.64
CA ALA A 198 -9.52 4.68 6.81
C ALA A 198 -10.33 5.78 7.49
N GLU A 199 -10.69 5.61 8.77
CA GLU A 199 -11.44 6.62 9.54
C GLU A 199 -10.66 7.95 9.64
N VAL A 200 -9.34 7.89 9.85
CA VAL A 200 -8.46 9.06 9.87
C VAL A 200 -8.46 9.78 8.52
N CYS A 201 -8.56 9.07 7.40
CA CYS A 201 -8.52 9.69 6.07
C CYS A 201 -9.87 10.25 5.60
N LEU A 202 -11.00 9.78 6.14
CA LEU A 202 -12.34 10.21 5.70
C LEU A 202 -12.53 11.73 5.70
N PRO A 203 -12.15 12.50 6.75
CA PRO A 203 -12.29 13.95 6.72
C PRO A 203 -11.51 14.61 5.58
N LEU A 204 -10.33 14.07 5.25
CA LEU A 204 -9.46 14.57 4.20
C LEU A 204 -9.99 14.24 2.82
N ILE A 205 -10.49 13.02 2.62
CA ILE A 205 -11.18 12.61 1.39
C ILE A 205 -12.40 13.51 1.15
N ASN A 206 -13.23 13.72 2.18
CA ASN A 206 -14.40 14.58 2.08
C ASN A 206 -14.05 16.04 1.81
N ALA A 207 -12.94 16.55 2.37
CA ALA A 207 -12.44 17.89 2.05
C ALA A 207 -11.97 17.99 0.59
N ALA A 208 -11.22 17.01 0.10
CA ALA A 208 -10.79 16.94 -1.29
C ALA A 208 -11.99 16.92 -2.25
N ILE A 209 -13.02 16.12 -1.96
CA ILE A 209 -14.25 16.05 -2.74
C ILE A 209 -14.94 17.42 -2.82
N ARG A 210 -15.15 18.09 -1.67
CA ARG A 210 -15.72 19.46 -1.64
C ARG A 210 -14.89 20.45 -2.45
N ASP A 211 -13.58 20.33 -2.44
CA ASP A 211 -12.68 21.18 -3.21
C ASP A 211 -12.78 20.91 -4.71
N VAL A 212 -12.98 19.66 -5.11
CA VAL A 212 -13.24 19.30 -6.51
C VAL A 212 -14.58 19.90 -6.97
N GLU A 213 -15.64 19.76 -6.18
CA GLU A 213 -16.97 20.32 -6.48
C GLU A 213 -16.95 21.84 -6.63
N LYS A 214 -16.18 22.53 -5.78
CA LYS A 214 -16.00 23.99 -5.83
C LYS A 214 -15.01 24.45 -6.92
N GLY A 215 -14.31 23.51 -7.58
CA GLY A 215 -13.25 23.82 -8.53
C GLY A 215 -12.00 24.46 -7.88
N THR A 216 -11.82 24.28 -6.58
CA THR A 216 -10.69 24.80 -5.78
C THR A 216 -9.61 23.75 -5.51
N PHE A 217 -9.86 22.48 -5.87
CA PHE A 217 -8.83 21.44 -5.76
C PHE A 217 -7.59 21.83 -6.58
N PRO A 218 -6.38 21.74 -5.99
CA PRO A 218 -5.13 22.09 -6.66
C PRO A 218 -4.98 21.40 -8.02
N LYS A 219 -4.68 22.21 -9.05
CA LYS A 219 -4.45 21.71 -10.41
C LYS A 219 -3.02 21.19 -10.55
N SER A 220 -2.85 20.21 -11.44
CA SER A 220 -1.53 19.65 -11.79
C SER A 220 -0.77 19.02 -10.61
N CYS A 221 -1.49 18.61 -9.57
CA CYS A 221 -0.95 17.85 -8.45
C CYS A 221 -1.98 16.91 -7.83
N PHE A 222 -1.49 15.93 -7.09
CA PHE A 222 -2.29 15.04 -6.24
C PHE A 222 -1.80 15.14 -4.80
N LEU A 223 -2.60 14.68 -3.84
CA LEU A 223 -2.22 14.68 -2.43
C LEU A 223 -1.69 13.31 -2.03
N ASN A 224 -0.44 13.24 -1.57
CA ASN A 224 0.12 12.05 -0.94
C ASN A 224 -0.08 12.11 0.58
N ILE A 225 -0.75 11.10 1.13
CA ILE A 225 -1.16 11.02 2.53
C ILE A 225 -0.44 9.83 3.17
N GLU A 226 0.35 10.11 4.19
CA GLU A 226 1.13 9.10 4.92
C GLU A 226 0.65 9.07 6.37
N ILE A 227 0.13 7.91 6.79
CA ILE A 227 -0.48 7.70 8.10
C ILE A 227 0.56 7.04 9.00
N PRO A 228 0.79 7.54 10.23
CA PRO A 228 1.79 6.98 11.14
C PRO A 228 1.40 5.56 11.58
N THR A 229 2.39 4.81 12.07
CA THR A 229 2.27 3.40 12.47
C THR A 229 1.12 3.14 13.46
N SER A 230 0.74 4.13 14.27
CA SER A 230 -0.45 4.08 15.14
C SER A 230 -1.48 5.15 14.72
N PRO A 231 -2.40 4.83 13.78
CA PRO A 231 -3.35 5.82 13.26
C PRO A 231 -4.27 6.40 14.34
N SER A 232 -4.76 5.59 15.27
CA SER A 232 -5.64 6.07 16.37
C SER A 232 -4.96 7.05 17.32
N LYS A 233 -3.63 7.02 17.43
CA LYS A 233 -2.84 7.91 18.31
C LYS A 233 -2.18 9.07 17.56
N ASN A 234 -2.57 9.31 16.31
CA ASN A 234 -1.97 10.37 15.51
C ASN A 234 -2.14 11.75 16.16
N LYS A 235 -1.12 12.61 16.05
CA LYS A 235 -1.09 13.96 16.63
C LYS A 235 -1.83 15.02 15.81
N GLY A 236 -2.48 14.60 14.71
CA GLY A 236 -3.13 15.47 13.74
C GLY A 236 -2.48 15.37 12.35
N PHE A 237 -2.91 16.24 11.45
CA PHE A 237 -2.38 16.35 10.08
C PHE A 237 -1.33 17.45 10.01
N LYS A 238 -0.28 17.20 9.26
CA LYS A 238 0.77 18.17 8.96
C LYS A 238 0.97 18.23 7.46
N LEU A 239 0.94 19.45 6.93
CA LEU A 239 1.32 19.70 5.54
C LEU A 239 2.84 19.70 5.47
N THR A 240 3.40 18.88 4.58
CA THR A 240 4.83 18.56 4.56
C THR A 240 5.43 18.78 3.18
N LYS A 241 6.77 18.81 3.13
CA LYS A 241 7.55 18.69 1.90
C LYS A 241 8.08 17.27 1.76
N GLN A 242 8.31 16.83 0.53
CA GLN A 242 8.98 15.54 0.28
C GLN A 242 10.37 15.50 0.94
N SER A 243 10.65 14.44 1.71
CA SER A 243 12.00 14.17 2.23
C SER A 243 12.89 13.53 1.16
N MET A 244 14.19 13.44 1.44
CA MET A 244 15.13 12.65 0.63
C MET A 244 15.18 11.17 1.05
N TRP A 245 14.33 10.77 2.00
CA TRP A 245 14.37 9.44 2.61
C TRP A 245 14.12 8.35 1.57
N ARG A 246 14.91 7.28 1.60
CA ARG A 246 14.66 6.06 0.81
C ARG A 246 15.26 4.86 1.49
N SER A 247 14.58 3.73 1.34
CA SER A 247 15.19 2.43 1.60
C SER A 247 16.36 2.18 0.66
N THR A 248 17.44 1.63 1.21
CA THR A 248 18.64 1.34 0.42
C THR A 248 18.46 -0.02 -0.27
N PRO A 249 18.57 -0.10 -1.61
CA PRO A 249 18.54 -1.37 -2.30
C PRO A 249 19.79 -2.19 -1.97
N SER A 250 19.60 -3.44 -1.58
CA SER A 250 20.67 -4.39 -1.27
C SER A 250 20.50 -5.65 -2.13
N TRP A 251 21.52 -5.98 -2.90
CA TRP A 251 21.53 -7.16 -3.76
C TRP A 251 22.20 -8.33 -3.04
N LEU A 252 21.44 -9.41 -2.83
CA LEU A 252 21.92 -10.63 -2.22
C LEU A 252 22.12 -11.70 -3.29
N ALA A 253 23.28 -12.35 -3.29
CA ALA A 253 23.51 -13.53 -4.13
C ALA A 253 22.67 -14.70 -3.60
N VAL A 254 21.96 -15.40 -4.49
CA VAL A 254 21.11 -16.54 -4.16
C VAL A 254 21.45 -17.75 -5.01
N SER A 255 21.06 -18.95 -4.56
CA SER A 255 21.19 -20.16 -5.38
C SER A 255 20.11 -20.19 -6.48
N ALA A 256 20.32 -21.00 -7.52
CA ALA A 256 19.37 -21.15 -8.62
C ALA A 256 18.00 -21.73 -8.21
N SER A 257 17.87 -22.20 -6.96
CA SER A 257 16.60 -22.65 -6.40
C SER A 257 15.67 -21.46 -6.25
N ARG A 258 14.78 -21.28 -7.23
CA ARG A 258 13.57 -20.49 -7.01
C ARG A 258 12.77 -21.22 -5.94
N TYR A 259 12.40 -20.52 -4.87
CA TYR A 259 11.70 -20.97 -3.65
C TYR A 259 12.59 -21.39 -2.47
N PRO A 260 12.46 -20.74 -1.30
CA PRO A 260 12.67 -21.40 -0.02
C PRO A 260 11.51 -22.37 0.21
N THR A 261 11.78 -23.67 0.20
CA THR A 261 10.90 -24.68 0.79
C THR A 261 10.86 -24.44 2.30
N GLY A 262 9.78 -23.81 2.79
CA GLY A 262 9.52 -23.70 4.22
C GLY A 262 8.72 -22.47 4.61
N HIS A 263 7.44 -22.42 4.24
CA HIS A 263 6.37 -21.70 4.98
C HIS A 263 4.98 -22.28 4.59
N PHE A 264 4.91 -23.60 4.39
CA PHE A 264 3.65 -24.33 4.32
C PHE A 264 3.67 -25.36 5.44
N MET A 265 2.67 -25.29 6.32
CA MET A 265 2.44 -26.07 7.55
C MET A 265 3.11 -25.57 8.83
N ALA A 266 2.40 -24.67 9.53
CA ALA A 266 2.37 -24.63 10.99
C ALA A 266 0.99 -24.15 11.45
N ASN A 267 -0.06 -24.89 11.08
CA ASN A 267 -1.32 -24.82 11.81
C ASN A 267 -2.12 -26.11 11.55
N GLN A 268 -1.68 -27.20 12.17
CA GLN A 268 -2.57 -28.27 12.64
C GLN A 268 -1.80 -29.24 13.55
N GLN A 269 -2.41 -29.47 14.71
CA GLN A 269 -2.23 -30.59 15.64
C GLN A 269 -1.02 -30.57 16.59
N GLY A 270 -1.34 -30.34 17.87
CA GLY A 270 -0.52 -30.79 18.98
C GLY A 270 -0.54 -32.31 19.13
N GLY A 271 0.51 -32.84 19.78
CA GLY A 271 0.58 -34.22 20.23
C GLY A 271 1.96 -34.86 20.05
N LEU A 272 2.74 -34.89 21.13
CA LEU A 272 3.75 -35.89 21.54
C LEU A 272 4.41 -36.79 20.46
N GLY A 273 5.74 -36.70 20.32
CA GLY A 273 6.54 -37.75 19.66
C GLY A 273 8.03 -37.44 19.58
N LEU A 274 8.82 -38.02 20.49
CA LEU A 274 10.29 -38.01 20.55
C LEU A 274 10.94 -38.85 19.43
N GLN A 275 12.06 -38.33 18.89
CA GLN A 275 13.34 -39.01 18.59
C GLN A 275 13.35 -40.17 17.56
N PHE A 276 14.16 -40.06 16.49
CA PHE A 276 15.26 -41.01 16.20
C PHE A 276 16.12 -40.64 14.96
N ALA A 277 17.39 -41.06 15.06
CA ALA A 277 18.37 -41.35 14.01
C ALA A 277 19.34 -40.24 13.50
N GLN A 278 20.37 -40.00 14.32
CA GLN A 278 21.77 -39.97 13.86
C GLN A 278 22.18 -41.33 13.27
N LEU A 279 22.88 -41.37 12.14
CA LEU A 279 24.02 -42.27 11.87
C LEU A 279 24.67 -41.99 10.51
N GLY A 280 26.01 -41.90 10.51
CA GLY A 280 26.84 -41.75 9.32
C GLY A 280 28.12 -40.96 9.55
N ARG A 281 28.96 -41.37 10.50
CA ARG A 281 30.39 -41.00 10.58
C ARG A 281 31.22 -42.22 10.20
N ASP A 282 32.23 -41.99 9.36
CA ASP A 282 33.59 -42.58 9.32
C ASP A 282 34.20 -42.15 7.96
N ALA A 283 35.47 -41.80 7.76
CA ALA A 283 36.62 -41.49 8.61
C ALA A 283 37.72 -40.94 7.68
N SER A 284 38.46 -39.91 8.10
CA SER A 284 39.94 -39.88 8.13
C SER A 284 40.50 -38.46 8.10
N ALA A 285 41.38 -38.23 9.08
CA ALA A 285 42.14 -37.03 9.35
C ALA A 285 43.47 -37.01 8.57
N ALA A 286 44.00 -35.81 8.32
CA ALA A 286 45.31 -35.36 8.83
C ALA A 286 45.79 -34.09 8.11
N GLY A 287 46.36 -33.15 8.87
CA GLY A 287 47.27 -32.13 8.32
C GLY A 287 47.00 -30.71 8.82
N ALA A 288 47.45 -30.40 10.04
CA ALA A 288 47.52 -29.03 10.53
C ALA A 288 48.63 -28.23 9.83
N ALA A 289 48.35 -26.99 9.43
CA ALA A 289 49.34 -25.92 9.35
C ALA A 289 48.67 -24.55 9.49
N ARG A 290 49.06 -23.78 10.52
CA ARG A 290 48.64 -22.39 10.76
C ARG A 290 49.23 -21.48 9.68
N ARG A 291 48.46 -20.45 9.28
CA ARG A 291 48.94 -19.08 9.06
C ARG A 291 47.76 -18.10 9.04
N LEU A 292 47.87 -17.07 9.88
CA LEU A 292 47.04 -15.86 9.86
C LEU A 292 47.23 -15.13 8.53
N ALA A 293 46.14 -14.90 7.79
CA ALA A 293 46.02 -13.85 6.79
C ALA A 293 44.55 -13.64 6.41
N THR A 294 44.04 -12.44 6.71
CA THR A 294 43.01 -11.66 5.99
C THR A 294 41.83 -12.43 5.38
N GLN A 295 40.64 -12.31 6.01
CA GLN A 295 39.37 -12.85 5.51
C GLN A 295 38.94 -12.17 4.19
N LYS A 296 39.52 -12.63 3.08
CA LYS A 296 38.92 -12.54 1.75
C LYS A 296 38.01 -13.76 1.65
N LYS A 297 36.69 -13.59 1.84
CA LYS A 297 35.72 -14.70 1.71
C LYS A 297 35.88 -15.30 0.31
N ASN A 298 36.40 -16.53 0.26
CA ASN A 298 36.50 -17.33 -0.94
C ASN A 298 35.09 -17.50 -1.53
N LEU A 299 34.96 -17.17 -2.82
CA LEU A 299 33.85 -17.61 -3.64
C LEU A 299 33.93 -19.12 -3.76
N GLU A 300 33.01 -19.85 -3.13
CA GLU A 300 32.68 -21.19 -3.58
C GLU A 300 31.77 -21.06 -4.80
N VAL A 301 32.33 -21.34 -5.97
CA VAL A 301 31.58 -21.55 -7.20
C VAL A 301 30.89 -22.90 -7.06
N ILE A 302 29.59 -22.90 -6.82
CA ILE A 302 28.79 -24.13 -6.81
C ILE A 302 28.11 -24.22 -8.18
N GLU A 303 28.67 -25.06 -9.05
CA GLU A 303 28.10 -25.39 -10.35
C GLU A 303 26.88 -26.29 -10.17
N SER A 304 25.72 -25.84 -10.67
CA SER A 304 24.53 -26.69 -10.76
C SER A 304 24.59 -27.48 -12.06
N VAL A 305 24.73 -28.80 -11.96
CA VAL A 305 24.63 -29.72 -13.10
C VAL A 305 23.19 -30.20 -13.19
N GLY A 306 22.44 -29.70 -14.17
CA GLY A 306 21.04 -30.09 -14.45
C GLY A 306 20.85 -30.29 -15.95
N ALA A 307 20.33 -31.45 -16.33
CA ALA A 307 20.37 -32.02 -17.66
C ALA A 307 19.32 -31.50 -18.66
N SER A 308 19.68 -31.66 -19.94
CA SER A 308 18.86 -31.75 -21.16
C SER A 308 18.16 -30.50 -21.69
N GLY A 309 18.85 -29.87 -22.64
CA GLY A 309 18.37 -28.85 -23.56
C GLY A 309 19.60 -28.18 -24.13
N LYS A 310 19.80 -28.21 -25.46
CA LYS A 310 21.00 -27.67 -26.14
C LYS A 310 21.40 -26.32 -25.54
N SER A 311 22.39 -26.32 -24.65
CA SER A 311 22.78 -25.16 -23.86
C SER A 311 23.99 -24.51 -24.52
N ASP A 312 23.94 -23.19 -24.67
CA ASP A 312 25.14 -22.38 -24.88
C ASP A 312 26.13 -22.70 -23.76
N SER A 313 27.10 -23.57 -24.05
CA SER A 313 27.96 -24.20 -23.03
C SER A 313 28.97 -23.26 -22.38
N ASN A 314 28.92 -21.95 -22.68
CA ASN A 314 29.87 -20.95 -22.19
C ASN A 314 29.25 -19.79 -21.36
N ARG A 315 27.95 -19.84 -21.01
CA ARG A 315 27.33 -18.76 -20.20
C ARG A 315 27.19 -19.15 -18.74
N VAL A 316 28.00 -18.54 -17.88
CA VAL A 316 27.85 -18.62 -16.42
C VAL A 316 26.68 -17.73 -15.98
N LYS A 317 25.65 -18.33 -15.35
CA LYS A 317 24.51 -17.60 -14.76
C LYS A 317 24.76 -17.35 -13.28
N LYS A 318 24.48 -16.13 -12.81
CA LYS A 318 24.50 -15.75 -11.39
C LYS A 318 23.11 -15.23 -11.01
N TYR A 319 22.63 -15.59 -9.83
CA TYR A 319 21.30 -15.24 -9.37
C TYR A 319 21.40 -14.27 -8.19
N PHE A 320 20.59 -13.23 -8.23
CA PHE A 320 20.54 -12.20 -7.20
C PHE A 320 19.09 -11.89 -6.85
N ARG A 321 18.84 -11.51 -5.60
CA ARG A 321 17.57 -10.99 -5.10
C ARG A 321 17.79 -9.58 -4.57
N LEU A 322 16.87 -8.67 -4.90
CA LEU A 322 16.84 -7.33 -4.33
C LEU A 322 16.03 -7.35 -3.04
N GLU A 323 16.57 -6.73 -1.99
CA GLU A 323 15.87 -6.43 -0.74
C GLU A 323 16.08 -4.95 -0.39
N PHE A 324 15.14 -4.37 0.33
CA PHE A 324 15.24 -3.02 0.85
C PHE A 324 15.71 -3.07 2.29
N GLN A 325 16.78 -2.34 2.60
CA GLN A 325 17.22 -2.14 3.97
C GLN A 325 16.73 -0.79 4.47
N GLU A 326 16.02 -0.82 5.60
CA GLU A 326 15.69 0.38 6.36
C GLU A 326 16.97 0.88 7.05
N LYS A 327 17.31 2.13 6.79
CA LYS A 327 18.33 2.85 7.57
C LYS A 327 17.61 3.95 8.33
N GLN A 328 17.83 3.99 9.64
CA GLN A 328 17.43 5.14 10.43
C GLN A 328 18.28 6.34 9.99
N GLN A 329 17.63 7.46 9.71
CA GLN A 329 18.29 8.70 9.35
C GLN A 329 18.55 9.51 10.62
N GLU A 330 19.79 9.94 10.83
CA GLU A 330 20.22 10.56 12.09
C GLU A 330 19.73 12.02 12.24
N ASP A 331 19.45 12.72 11.13
CA ASP A 331 18.86 14.06 11.11
C ASP A 331 17.50 14.04 10.40
N ILE A 332 16.42 14.08 11.18
CA ILE A 332 15.05 14.07 10.68
C ILE A 332 14.49 15.49 10.74
N ASP A 333 14.32 16.13 9.58
CA ASP A 333 13.60 17.40 9.46
C ASP A 333 12.09 17.15 9.65
N GLU A 334 11.54 17.62 10.76
CA GLU A 334 10.12 17.42 11.13
C GLU A 334 9.13 18.02 10.13
N ASP A 335 9.54 18.98 9.28
CA ASP A 335 8.68 19.57 8.25
C ASP A 335 8.62 18.73 6.96
N THR A 336 9.41 17.65 6.89
CA THR A 336 9.34 16.68 5.81
C THR A 336 8.28 15.60 6.07
N ASP A 337 7.86 14.92 5.01
CA ASP A 337 6.88 13.83 5.08
C ASP A 337 7.32 12.71 6.04
N TYR A 338 8.54 12.22 5.88
CA TYR A 338 9.12 11.19 6.74
C TYR A 338 9.26 11.68 8.18
N GLY A 339 9.70 12.93 8.40
CA GLY A 339 9.87 13.46 9.74
C GLY A 339 8.57 13.69 10.50
N ALA A 340 7.53 14.17 9.82
CA ALA A 340 6.19 14.27 10.39
C ALA A 340 5.63 12.88 10.75
N LEU A 341 5.87 11.88 9.90
CA LEU A 341 5.41 10.51 10.08
C LEU A 341 6.05 9.86 11.31
N GLU A 342 7.38 9.95 11.46
CA GLU A 342 8.12 9.45 12.63
C GLU A 342 7.74 10.23 13.90
N SER A 343 7.36 11.51 13.76
CA SER A 343 6.83 12.32 14.86
C SER A 343 5.38 11.99 15.22
N GLY A 344 4.71 11.06 14.51
CA GLY A 344 3.35 10.63 14.79
C GLY A 344 2.25 11.53 14.21
N TYR A 345 2.57 12.37 13.23
CA TYR A 345 1.58 13.13 12.45
C TYR A 345 1.18 12.37 11.19
N VAL A 346 -0.05 12.58 10.73
CA VAL A 346 -0.45 12.26 9.36
C VAL A 346 0.21 13.29 8.45
N SER A 347 1.11 12.87 7.58
CA SER A 347 1.76 13.74 6.62
C SER A 347 0.89 13.90 5.38
N CYS A 348 0.71 15.13 4.93
CA CYS A 348 0.03 15.49 3.69
C CYS A 348 1.01 16.25 2.81
N ASN A 349 1.43 15.66 1.70
CA ASN A 349 2.37 16.26 0.76
C ASN A 349 1.68 16.49 -0.60
N ILE A 350 1.92 17.65 -1.21
CA ILE A 350 1.36 18.01 -2.52
C ILE A 350 2.36 17.61 -3.60
N GLU A 351 2.03 16.58 -4.37
CA GLU A 351 2.90 16.04 -5.41
C GLU A 351 2.56 16.66 -6.77
N LEU A 352 3.48 17.48 -7.29
CA LEU A 352 3.35 18.11 -8.60
C LEU A 352 3.60 17.10 -9.73
N LEU A 353 2.85 17.23 -10.81
CA LEU A 353 3.05 16.41 -12.01
C LEU A 353 4.38 16.75 -12.73
N TYR A 354 4.85 17.98 -12.58
CA TYR A 354 6.12 18.50 -13.09
C TYR A 354 6.93 19.06 -11.92
N SER A 355 7.82 18.25 -11.34
CA SER A 355 8.82 18.69 -10.35
C SER A 355 10.23 18.70 -10.91
#